data_AF-A0A6B2DY39-F1
#
_entry.id   AF-A0A6B2DY39-F1
#
_cell.length_a   1.000
_cell.length_b   1.000
_cell.length_c   1.000
_cell.angle_alpha   90.00
_cell.angle_beta   90.00
_cell.angle_gamma   90.00
#
_symmetry.space_group_name_H-M   'P 1'
#
loop_
_entity.id
_entity.type
_entity.pdbx_description
1 polymer ?
#
loop_
_entity_poly.entity_id
_entity_poly.type
_entity_poly.pdbx_seq_one_letter_code
_entity_poly.pdbx_strand_id
1 'polypeptide(L)'
;ATTLRGLATAVSKLATAAPGTPEHLVADGIRTHPELVGGSRRDVTAVMRAVPGLIAKDGFEAVQIAALPDGTAIAAKIADGGDRARYPVLAGALKLCGIDVPPGPENLRFTGKLTVGSPR
;
A
#
# COMPACT_ATOMS: atom_id res chain seq x y z
N ALA A 1 -19.97 -5.49 -5.25
CA ALA A 1 -18.60 -5.50 -5.80
C ALA A 1 -17.87 -4.23 -5.38
N THR A 2 -16.60 -4.32 -4.97
CA THR A 2 -15.79 -3.17 -4.53
C THR A 2 -14.86 -2.72 -5.65
N THR A 3 -14.79 -1.41 -5.94
CA THR A 3 -13.91 -0.87 -7.00
C THR A 3 -12.53 -0.50 -6.44
N LEU A 4 -11.48 -0.53 -7.29
CA LEU A 4 -10.15 -0.06 -6.90
C LEU A 4 -10.16 1.42 -6.48
N ARG A 5 -10.95 2.25 -7.16
CA ARG A 5 -11.15 3.65 -6.76
C ARG A 5 -11.78 3.76 -5.37
N GLY A 6 -12.80 2.95 -5.07
CA GLY A 6 -13.42 2.92 -3.75
C GLY A 6 -12.44 2.52 -2.65
N LEU A 7 -11.60 1.50 -2.92
CA LEU A 7 -10.52 1.09 -2.01
C LEU A 7 -9.49 2.22 -1.79
N ALA A 8 -9.00 2.84 -2.86
CA ALA A 8 -8.06 3.96 -2.78
C ALA A 8 -8.64 5.12 -1.96
N THR A 9 -9.89 5.50 -2.21
CA THR A 9 -10.59 6.54 -1.45
C THR A 9 -10.72 6.17 0.02
N ALA A 10 -11.08 4.93 0.35
CA ALA A 10 -11.24 4.49 1.73
C ALA A 10 -9.92 4.51 2.50
N VAL A 11 -8.84 3.98 1.92
CA VAL A 11 -7.52 3.95 2.58
C VAL A 11 -6.90 5.34 2.69
N SER A 12 -7.14 6.22 1.70
CA SER A 12 -6.76 7.64 1.76
C SER A 12 -7.43 8.35 2.94
N LYS A 13 -8.75 8.17 3.10
CA LYS A 13 -9.51 8.74 4.23
C LYS A 13 -9.01 8.27 5.59
N LEU A 14 -8.66 6.97 5.73
CA LEU A 14 -8.06 6.46 6.95
C LEU A 14 -6.69 7.11 7.21
N ALA A 15 -5.84 7.21 6.19
CA ALA A 15 -4.49 7.75 6.34
C ALA A 15 -4.46 9.22 6.77
N THR A 16 -5.45 10.02 6.33
CA THR A 16 -5.56 11.45 6.62
C THR A 16 -6.58 11.78 7.72
N ALA A 17 -7.07 10.78 8.45
CA ALA A 17 -8.07 10.99 9.50
C ALA A 17 -7.50 11.87 10.63
N ALA A 18 -8.28 12.89 11.03
CA ALA A 18 -7.89 13.85 12.06
C ALA A 18 -7.78 13.17 13.45
N PRO A 19 -6.84 13.59 14.31
CA PRO A 19 -6.74 13.07 15.67
C PRO A 19 -8.08 13.15 16.43
N GLY A 20 -8.40 12.09 17.17
CA GLY A 20 -9.64 11.97 17.94
C GLY A 20 -10.83 11.39 17.16
N THR A 21 -10.71 11.12 15.86
CA THR A 21 -11.76 10.40 15.12
C THR A 21 -11.61 8.87 15.22
N PRO A 22 -12.70 8.09 15.04
CA PRO A 22 -12.62 6.63 14.98
C PRO A 22 -11.66 6.13 13.89
N GLU A 23 -11.64 6.77 12.73
CA GLU A 23 -10.74 6.43 11.62
C GLU A 23 -9.28 6.62 12.00
N HIS A 24 -8.96 7.68 12.76
CA HIS A 24 -7.62 7.92 13.24
C HIS A 24 -7.17 6.85 14.25
N LEU A 25 -8.07 6.41 15.14
CA LEU A 25 -7.77 5.30 16.05
C LEU A 25 -7.43 4.00 15.30
N VAL A 26 -8.16 3.71 14.22
CA VAL A 26 -7.85 2.55 13.36
C VAL A 26 -6.51 2.74 12.66
N ALA A 27 -6.28 3.92 12.07
CA ALA A 27 -5.02 4.25 11.39
C ALA A 27 -3.80 4.11 12.33
N ASP A 28 -3.92 4.62 13.54
CA ASP A 28 -2.89 4.54 14.57
C ASP A 28 -2.63 3.09 15.01
N GLY A 29 -3.70 2.31 15.24
CA GLY A 29 -3.58 0.88 15.54
C GLY A 29 -2.89 0.09 14.43
N ILE A 30 -3.22 0.37 13.16
CA ILE A 30 -2.58 -0.24 11.99
C ILE A 30 -1.09 0.09 11.94
N ARG A 31 -0.71 1.34 12.17
CA ARG A 31 0.69 1.81 12.11
C ARG A 31 1.52 1.29 13.28
N THR A 32 0.93 1.23 14.46
CA THR A 32 1.58 0.74 15.68
C THR A 32 1.73 -0.78 15.67
N HIS A 33 0.77 -1.50 15.10
CA HIS A 33 0.72 -2.97 15.09
C HIS A 33 0.53 -3.57 13.68
N PRO A 34 1.44 -3.30 12.72
CA PRO A 34 1.29 -3.74 11.34
C PRO A 34 1.32 -5.26 11.17
N GLU A 35 1.92 -6.00 12.11
CA GLU A 35 1.88 -7.47 12.13
C GLU A 35 0.49 -8.05 12.43
N LEU A 36 -0.38 -7.33 13.14
CA LEU A 36 -1.77 -7.77 13.36
C LEU A 36 -2.62 -7.59 12.09
N VAL A 37 -2.14 -6.80 11.14
CA VAL A 37 -2.82 -6.47 9.88
C VAL A 37 -2.33 -7.38 8.74
N GLY A 38 -1.01 -7.47 8.56
CA GLY A 38 -0.38 -8.20 7.48
C GLY A 38 0.22 -9.54 7.88
N GLY A 39 0.51 -9.79 9.15
CA GLY A 39 1.33 -10.91 9.62
C GLY A 39 2.81 -10.56 9.71
N SER A 40 3.50 -11.05 10.76
CA SER A 40 4.85 -10.60 11.15
C SER A 40 5.97 -10.80 10.12
N ARG A 41 5.77 -11.69 9.15
CA ARG A 41 6.78 -12.08 8.12
C ARG A 41 6.41 -11.65 6.71
N ARG A 42 5.30 -10.94 6.52
CA ARG A 42 4.81 -10.55 5.19
C ARG A 42 5.46 -9.25 4.72
N ASP A 43 5.65 -9.15 3.41
CA ASP A 43 6.27 -7.99 2.77
C ASP A 43 5.56 -6.66 3.11
N VAL A 44 4.23 -6.66 3.17
CA VAL A 44 3.44 -5.47 3.47
C VAL A 44 3.75 -4.94 4.87
N THR A 45 3.94 -5.83 5.84
CA THR A 45 4.32 -5.46 7.21
C THR A 45 5.74 -4.90 7.25
N ALA A 46 6.67 -5.46 6.47
CA ALA A 46 8.02 -4.91 6.34
C ALA A 46 8.01 -3.50 5.71
N VAL A 47 7.19 -3.27 4.68
CA VAL A 47 7.03 -1.95 4.04
C VAL A 47 6.41 -0.95 5.00
N MET A 48 5.35 -1.31 5.73
CA MET A 48 4.73 -0.43 6.73
C MET A 48 5.70 -0.01 7.83
N ARG A 49 6.59 -0.91 8.27
CA ARG A 49 7.64 -0.58 9.24
C ARG A 49 8.71 0.35 8.68
N ALA A 50 9.00 0.24 7.39
CA ALA A 50 10.03 1.02 6.72
C ALA A 50 9.57 2.41 6.27
N VAL A 51 8.27 2.62 6.05
CA VAL A 51 7.70 3.88 5.56
C VAL A 51 6.85 4.53 6.65
N PRO A 52 7.37 5.56 7.35
CA PRO A 52 6.63 6.22 8.43
C PRO A 52 5.27 6.75 7.98
N GLY A 53 4.24 6.46 8.78
CA GLY A 53 2.87 6.93 8.54
C GLY A 53 2.09 6.14 7.46
N LEU A 54 2.73 5.19 6.77
CA LEU A 54 2.07 4.37 5.75
C LEU A 54 0.99 3.47 6.37
N ILE A 55 -0.19 3.47 5.76
CA ILE A 55 -1.19 2.41 5.93
C ILE A 55 -1.11 1.52 4.70
N ALA A 56 -0.99 0.21 4.88
CA ALA A 56 -1.03 -0.72 3.75
C ALA A 56 -1.72 -2.03 4.13
N LYS A 57 -2.29 -2.70 3.13
CA LYS A 57 -2.85 -4.04 3.28
C LYS A 57 -2.77 -4.81 1.96
N ASP A 58 -2.24 -6.01 2.06
CA ASP A 58 -2.30 -7.04 1.03
C ASP A 58 -3.57 -7.89 1.20
N GLY A 59 -4.05 -8.55 0.15
CA GLY A 59 -5.33 -9.23 0.20
C GLY A 59 -5.39 -10.51 -0.61
N PHE A 60 -6.48 -11.25 -0.37
CA PHE A 60 -6.86 -12.40 -1.15
C PHE A 60 -6.96 -12.02 -2.63
N GLU A 61 -6.48 -12.93 -3.50
CA GLU A 61 -6.45 -12.73 -4.96
C GLU A 61 -5.60 -11.51 -5.39
N ALA A 62 -4.45 -11.29 -4.75
CA ALA A 62 -3.46 -10.28 -5.13
C ALA A 62 -4.01 -8.84 -5.24
N VAL A 63 -4.86 -8.46 -4.29
CA VAL A 63 -5.23 -7.06 -4.06
C VAL A 63 -4.19 -6.41 -3.15
N GLN A 64 -3.81 -5.18 -3.45
CA GLN A 64 -2.94 -4.36 -2.61
C GLN A 64 -3.54 -2.98 -2.47
N ILE A 65 -3.57 -2.47 -1.24
CA ILE A 65 -3.83 -1.06 -0.95
C ILE A 65 -2.67 -0.47 -0.15
N ALA A 66 -2.44 0.82 -0.34
CA ALA A 66 -1.51 1.63 0.44
C ALA A 66 -1.96 3.09 0.44
N ALA A 67 -1.71 3.82 1.53
CA ALA A 67 -1.87 5.27 1.57
C ALA A 67 -0.79 5.93 2.43
N LEU A 68 -0.19 6.96 1.87
CA LEU A 68 0.75 7.86 2.53
C LEU A 68 -0.01 8.86 3.43
N PRO A 69 0.67 9.44 4.43
CA PRO A 69 0.05 10.37 5.39
C PRO A 69 -0.49 11.66 4.75
N ASP A 70 -0.09 12.00 3.53
CA ASP A 70 -0.63 13.10 2.73
C ASP A 70 -1.93 12.75 1.99
N GLY A 71 -2.39 11.49 2.09
CA GLY A 71 -3.57 10.98 1.41
C GLY A 71 -3.31 10.40 0.03
N THR A 72 -2.08 10.44 -0.47
CA THR A 72 -1.70 9.77 -1.73
C THR A 72 -1.93 8.26 -1.56
N ALA A 73 -2.81 7.69 -2.37
CA ALA A 73 -3.29 6.33 -2.21
C ALA A 73 -3.10 5.48 -3.47
N ILE A 74 -2.78 4.21 -3.24
CA ILE A 74 -2.55 3.17 -4.24
C ILE A 74 -3.57 2.07 -3.98
N ALA A 75 -4.26 1.62 -5.03
CA ALA A 75 -5.05 0.40 -5.03
C ALA A 75 -4.79 -0.38 -6.31
N ALA A 76 -4.32 -1.61 -6.19
CA ALA A 76 -3.98 -2.47 -7.30
C ALA A 76 -4.61 -3.85 -7.14
N LYS A 77 -4.93 -4.47 -8.28
CA LYS A 77 -5.35 -5.85 -8.40
C LYS A 77 -4.50 -6.48 -9.48
N ILE A 78 -3.83 -7.59 -9.17
CA ILE A 78 -3.20 -8.41 -10.21
C ILE A 78 -4.30 -9.25 -10.86
N ALA A 79 -4.44 -9.13 -12.17
CA ALA A 79 -5.57 -9.71 -12.92
C ALA A 79 -5.60 -11.25 -12.86
N ASP A 80 -4.44 -11.89 -12.74
CA ASP A 80 -4.31 -13.36 -12.63
C ASP A 80 -4.42 -13.88 -11.19
N GLY A 81 -4.67 -13.01 -10.20
CA GLY A 81 -4.79 -13.36 -8.79
C GLY A 81 -3.46 -13.75 -8.12
N GLY A 82 -2.33 -13.72 -8.83
CA GLY A 82 -1.04 -14.18 -8.36
C GLY A 82 -0.30 -13.18 -7.47
N ASP A 83 0.24 -13.65 -6.34
CA ASP A 83 0.95 -12.81 -5.37
C ASP A 83 2.28 -12.24 -5.92
N ARG A 84 2.87 -12.91 -6.91
CA ARG A 84 4.22 -12.61 -7.46
C ARG A 84 4.39 -11.18 -7.94
N ALA A 85 3.36 -10.60 -8.57
CA ALA A 85 3.44 -9.25 -9.12
C ALA A 85 2.99 -8.17 -8.12
N ARG A 86 2.37 -8.54 -6.99
CA ARG A 86 1.78 -7.61 -6.04
C ARG A 86 2.83 -6.68 -5.43
N TYR A 87 3.91 -7.26 -4.93
CA TYR A 87 4.98 -6.48 -4.30
C TYR A 87 5.74 -5.58 -5.30
N PRO A 88 6.19 -6.07 -6.47
CA PRO A 88 6.77 -5.22 -7.51
C PRO A 88 5.92 -4.01 -7.89
N VAL A 89 4.61 -4.20 -8.02
CA VAL A 89 3.65 -3.12 -8.35
C VAL A 89 3.57 -2.10 -7.21
N LEU A 90 3.49 -2.55 -5.95
CA LEU A 90 3.50 -1.65 -4.79
C LEU A 90 4.79 -0.84 -4.72
N ALA A 91 5.94 -1.51 -4.83
CA ALA A 91 7.26 -0.87 -4.79
C ALA A 91 7.41 0.17 -5.90
N GLY A 92 6.96 -0.15 -7.12
CA GLY A 92 7.00 0.79 -8.24
C GLY A 92 6.10 2.00 -8.00
N ALA A 93 4.88 1.78 -7.53
CA ALA A 93 3.94 2.85 -7.24
C ALA A 93 4.46 3.79 -6.14
N LEU A 94 5.03 3.26 -5.07
CA LEU A 94 5.66 4.07 -4.01
C LEU A 94 6.89 4.82 -4.51
N LYS A 95 7.68 4.22 -5.40
CA LYS A 95 8.81 4.90 -6.04
C LYS A 95 8.39 6.09 -6.88
N LEU A 96 7.24 6.05 -7.55
CA LEU A 96 6.67 7.23 -8.24
C LEU A 96 6.30 8.35 -7.28
N CYS A 97 5.99 8.01 -6.03
CA CYS A 97 5.74 8.96 -4.95
C CYS A 97 7.04 9.42 -4.25
N GLY A 98 8.22 9.01 -4.74
CA GLY A 98 9.51 9.34 -4.13
C GLY A 98 9.82 8.54 -2.86
N ILE A 99 9.15 7.41 -2.64
CA ILE A 99 9.33 6.54 -1.47
C ILE A 99 10.05 5.26 -1.89
N ASP A 100 11.23 5.04 -1.30
CA ASP A 100 11.93 3.76 -1.41
C ASP A 100 11.38 2.77 -0.36
N VAL A 101 11.34 1.49 -0.74
CA VAL A 101 10.88 0.40 0.12
C VAL A 101 11.99 -0.64 0.30
N PRO A 102 11.92 -1.49 1.34
CA PRO A 102 12.86 -2.60 1.52
C PRO A 102 12.95 -3.47 0.26
N PRO A 103 14.02 -4.27 0.08
CA PRO A 103 14.02 -5.28 -0.96
C PRO A 103 12.90 -6.31 -0.72
N GLY A 104 12.21 -6.68 -1.79
CA GLY A 104 11.23 -7.76 -1.77
C GLY A 104 11.88 -9.15 -1.72
N PRO A 105 11.09 -10.22 -1.72
CA PRO A 105 11.60 -11.61 -1.70
C PRO A 105 12.43 -12.00 -2.94
N GLU A 106 12.52 -11.13 -3.95
CA GLU A 106 13.27 -11.35 -5.19
C GLU A 106 14.05 -10.08 -5.58
N ASN A 107 15.09 -10.23 -6.40
CA ASN A 107 15.90 -9.13 -6.94
C ASN A 107 15.08 -8.26 -7.93
N LEU A 108 14.15 -7.48 -7.41
CA LEU A 108 13.31 -6.56 -8.20
C LEU A 108 14.20 -5.52 -8.89
N ARG A 109 14.17 -5.51 -10.21
CA ARG A 109 14.81 -4.50 -11.04
C ARG A 109 13.76 -3.81 -11.91
N PHE A 110 13.65 -2.49 -11.79
CA PHE A 110 12.89 -1.68 -12.73
C PHE A 110 13.76 -1.45 -13.97
N THR A 111 13.46 -2.15 -15.07
CA THR A 111 14.26 -2.09 -16.31
C THR A 111 13.72 -1.10 -17.35
N GLY A 112 12.56 -0.48 -17.09
CA GLY A 112 11.94 0.53 -17.95
C GLY A 112 11.54 1.80 -17.21
N LYS A 113 11.12 2.84 -17.94
CA LYS A 113 10.57 4.05 -17.34
C LYS A 113 9.18 3.75 -16.79
N LEU A 114 9.00 3.94 -15.48
CA LEU A 114 7.68 3.88 -14.88
C LEU A 114 6.94 5.18 -15.21
N THR A 115 5.86 5.08 -15.98
CA THR A 115 5.08 6.24 -16.44
C THR A 115 3.71 6.23 -15.79
N VAL A 116 3.30 7.38 -15.25
CA VAL A 116 1.91 7.60 -14.83
C VAL A 116 1.10 7.98 -16.07
N GLY A 117 0.01 7.25 -16.35
CA GLY A 117 -0.92 7.66 -17.39
C GLY A 117 -1.60 8.98 -17.00
N SER A 118 -1.87 9.86 -17.97
CA SER A 118 -2.58 11.11 -17.70
C SER A 118 -3.91 10.83 -16.99
N PRO A 119 -4.27 11.58 -15.94
CA PRO A 119 -5.59 11.44 -15.32
C PRO A 119 -6.66 11.65 -16.39
N ARG A 120 -7.59 10.71 -16.51
CA ARG A 120 -8.81 10.85 -17.31
C ARG A 120 -9.86 11.64 -16.53
#